data_AF-A0A7W0ANY3-F1
#
_entry.id   AF-A0A7W0ANY3-F1
#
_cell.length_a   1.000
_cell.length_b   1.000
_cell.length_c   1.000
_cell.angle_alpha   90.00
_cell.angle_beta   90.00
_cell.angle_gamma   90.00
#
_symmetry.space_group_name_H-M   'P 1'
#
loop_
_entity.id
_entity.type
_entity.pdbx_description
1 polymer ?
#
loop_
_entity_poly.entity_id
_entity_poly.type
_entity_poly.pdbx_seq_one_letter_code
_entity_poly.pdbx_strand_id
1 'polypeptide(L)'
;MRPRTPAAAASCAILCLLAGCSSDGGSRYAGITDPGERQAATVECLEQAGFEPRSEGNTIEVGGPDDPRVEFNISGGESETRAFKGEAQGAMQIGTTLLFVGSAGDAELEKVEDCVIG
;
A
#
# COMPACT_ATOMS: atom_id res chain seq x y z
N MET A 1 -42.42 -52.41 -4.47
CA MET A 1 -42.26 -51.23 -3.59
C MET A 1 -40.87 -51.28 -2.99
N ARG A 2 -39.98 -50.33 -3.34
CA ARG A 2 -38.62 -50.25 -2.79
C ARG A 2 -38.61 -49.29 -1.59
N PRO A 3 -38.15 -49.68 -0.40
CA PRO A 3 -37.95 -48.73 0.68
C PRO A 3 -36.78 -47.81 0.36
N ARG A 4 -37.01 -46.51 0.60
CA ARG A 4 -36.07 -45.40 0.45
C ARG A 4 -34.99 -45.48 1.53
N THR A 5 -33.73 -45.50 1.11
CA THR A 5 -32.57 -45.24 1.96
C THR A 5 -32.57 -43.76 2.39
N PRO A 6 -32.45 -43.42 3.68
CA PRO A 6 -32.08 -42.09 4.10
C PRO A 6 -30.63 -42.04 4.58
N ALA A 7 -30.17 -40.80 4.78
CA ALA A 7 -28.94 -40.36 5.42
C ALA A 7 -27.74 -40.16 4.48
N ALA A 8 -27.80 -39.01 3.81
CA ALA A 8 -26.63 -38.21 3.48
C ALA A 8 -25.71 -38.06 4.70
N ALA A 9 -24.45 -38.47 4.55
CA ALA A 9 -23.38 -38.03 5.42
C ALA A 9 -22.59 -36.96 4.66
N ALA A 10 -22.80 -35.72 5.11
CA ALA A 10 -22.06 -34.54 4.70
C ALA A 10 -20.54 -34.77 4.79
N SER A 11 -19.81 -34.37 3.75
CA SER A 11 -18.38 -34.15 3.84
C SER A 11 -18.09 -32.79 3.22
N CYS A 12 -18.16 -31.78 4.08
CA CYS A 12 -17.56 -30.48 3.87
C CYS A 12 -16.05 -30.65 3.70
N ALA A 13 -15.55 -30.45 2.49
CA ALA A 13 -14.14 -30.22 2.24
C ALA A 13 -13.99 -29.05 1.26
N ILE A 14 -14.43 -27.86 1.70
CA ILE A 14 -14.02 -26.61 1.09
C ILE A 14 -12.73 -26.21 1.79
N LEU A 15 -11.60 -26.66 1.23
CA LEU A 15 -10.28 -26.12 1.53
C LEU A 15 -10.20 -24.73 0.89
N CYS A 16 -10.69 -23.72 1.60
CA CYS A 16 -10.29 -22.33 1.37
C CYS A 16 -8.82 -22.21 1.81
N LEU A 17 -7.89 -22.49 0.89
CA LEU A 17 -6.52 -22.00 0.96
C LEU A 17 -6.55 -20.48 0.79
N LEU A 18 -6.92 -19.78 1.86
CA LEU A 18 -6.58 -18.38 2.07
C LEU A 18 -5.09 -18.34 2.42
N ALA A 19 -4.23 -18.45 1.41
CA ALA A 19 -2.85 -17.98 1.50
C ALA A 19 -2.80 -16.46 1.24
N GLY A 20 -3.66 -15.72 1.96
CA GLY A 20 -3.76 -14.27 1.90
C GLY A 20 -4.29 -13.79 3.23
N CYS A 21 -3.64 -12.76 3.79
CA CYS A 21 -3.79 -12.19 5.14
C CYS A 21 -2.82 -12.75 6.19
N SER A 22 -1.58 -12.28 6.15
CA SER A 22 -1.06 -11.39 7.21
C SER A 22 0.37 -11.01 6.85
N SER A 23 0.53 -9.95 6.07
CA SER A 23 1.67 -9.06 6.30
C SER A 23 1.53 -8.59 7.75
N ASP A 24 2.57 -8.77 8.57
CA ASP A 24 2.62 -8.37 9.98
C ASP A 24 1.95 -7.00 10.17
N GLY A 25 0.77 -6.98 10.78
CA GLY A 25 -0.17 -5.85 10.79
C GLY A 25 0.21 -4.70 11.73
N GLY A 26 1.50 -4.39 11.83
CA GLY A 26 2.00 -3.21 12.53
C GLY A 26 2.50 -2.20 11.50
N SER A 27 1.81 -1.07 11.35
CA SER A 27 2.34 0.02 10.53
C SER A 27 3.70 0.44 11.09
N ARG A 28 4.76 0.45 10.28
CA ARG A 28 6.07 1.01 10.69
C ARG A 28 6.01 2.50 11.06
N TYR A 29 4.88 3.15 10.76
CA TYR A 29 4.59 4.52 11.16
C TYR A 29 3.79 4.62 12.46
N ALA A 30 3.54 3.51 13.16
CA ALA A 30 2.87 3.51 14.44
C ALA A 30 3.67 4.36 15.46
N GLY A 31 3.09 5.48 15.88
CA GLY A 31 3.72 6.45 16.78
C GLY A 31 4.55 7.53 16.07
N ILE A 32 4.75 7.45 14.75
CA ILE A 32 5.41 8.49 13.96
C ILE A 32 4.36 9.53 13.53
N THR A 33 4.44 10.72 14.11
CA THR A 33 3.55 11.84 13.77
C THR A 33 4.22 12.90 12.90
N ASP A 34 5.56 12.93 12.87
CA ASP A 34 6.33 13.86 12.05
C ASP A 34 6.40 13.37 10.60
N PRO A 35 5.99 14.19 9.60
CA PRO A 35 6.08 13.81 8.19
C PRO A 35 7.52 13.54 7.71
N GLY A 36 8.51 14.23 8.27
CA GLY A 36 9.92 14.04 7.93
C GLY A 36 10.47 12.71 8.43
N GLU A 37 10.11 12.29 9.64
CA GLU A 37 10.43 10.95 10.15
C GLU A 37 9.79 9.84 9.30
N ARG A 38 8.54 10.02 8.85
CA ARG A 38 7.89 9.09 7.92
C ARG A 38 8.59 9.04 6.58
N GLN A 39 8.97 10.20 6.03
CA GLN A 39 9.70 10.29 4.78
C GLN A 39 11.05 9.56 4.88
N ALA A 40 11.81 9.80 5.96
CA ALA A 40 13.09 9.13 6.20
C ALA A 40 12.93 7.60 6.30
N ALA A 41 11.94 7.11 7.06
CA ALA A 41 11.66 5.67 7.16
C ALA A 41 11.18 5.05 5.83
N THR A 42 10.47 5.82 5.00
CA THR A 42 10.07 5.38 3.66
C THR A 42 11.28 5.25 2.74
N VAL A 43 12.19 6.23 2.75
CA VAL A 43 13.46 6.18 2.00
C VAL A 43 14.25 4.93 2.38
N GLU A 44 14.44 4.70 3.68
CA GLU A 44 15.19 3.54 4.16
C GLU A 44 14.57 2.21 3.70
N CYS A 45 13.24 2.10 3.74
CA CYS A 45 12.53 0.92 3.23
C CYS A 45 12.75 0.72 1.72
N LEU A 46 12.61 1.79 0.94
CA LEU A 46 12.75 1.73 -0.52
C LEU A 46 14.18 1.31 -0.91
N GLU A 47 15.19 1.82 -0.22
CA GLU A 47 16.59 1.39 -0.41
C GLU A 47 16.77 -0.11 -0.10
N GLN A 48 16.18 -0.60 1.00
CA GLN A 48 16.22 -2.04 1.35
C GLN A 48 15.47 -2.91 0.33
N ALA A 49 14.41 -2.39 -0.30
CA ALA A 49 13.67 -3.06 -1.35
C ALA A 49 14.38 -3.04 -2.72
N GLY A 50 15.53 -2.34 -2.82
CA GLY A 50 16.38 -2.30 -4.00
C GLY A 50 16.10 -1.14 -4.96
N PHE A 51 15.37 -0.10 -4.51
CA PHE A 51 15.17 1.13 -5.26
C PHE A 51 16.27 2.15 -4.98
N GLU A 52 16.39 3.16 -5.85
CA GLU A 52 17.27 4.32 -5.66
C GLU A 52 16.43 5.60 -5.46
N PRO A 53 15.77 5.77 -4.30
CA PRO A 53 14.86 6.89 -4.07
C PRO A 53 15.60 8.23 -4.04
N ARG A 54 14.96 9.27 -4.57
CA ARG A 54 15.44 10.66 -4.50
C ARG A 54 14.45 11.52 -3.75
N SER A 55 14.89 12.13 -2.65
CA SER A 55 14.06 13.07 -1.90
C SER A 55 14.17 14.48 -2.48
N GLU A 56 13.03 15.09 -2.80
CA GLU A 56 12.91 16.47 -3.27
C GLU A 56 11.82 17.18 -2.46
N GLY A 57 12.23 17.97 -1.47
CA GLY A 57 11.28 18.59 -0.53
C GLY A 57 10.49 17.53 0.22
N ASN A 58 9.16 17.57 0.12
CA ASN A 58 8.24 16.60 0.72
C ASN A 58 7.87 15.43 -0.21
N THR A 59 8.61 15.25 -1.31
CA THR A 59 8.40 14.20 -2.30
C THR A 59 9.56 13.20 -2.27
N ILE A 60 9.26 11.93 -2.50
CA ILE A 60 10.24 10.90 -2.85
C ILE A 60 9.92 10.42 -4.26
N GLU A 61 10.87 10.58 -5.18
CA GLU A 61 10.85 9.96 -6.50
C GLU A 61 11.43 8.54 -6.39
N VAL A 62 10.68 7.52 -6.80
CA VAL A 62 11.09 6.10 -6.75
C VAL A 62 11.66 5.70 -8.11
N GLY A 63 12.62 6.48 -8.62
CA GLY A 63 13.26 6.24 -9.91
C GLY A 63 13.33 7.48 -10.80
N GLY A 64 12.90 7.29 -12.05
CA GLY A 64 12.81 8.29 -13.11
C GLY A 64 11.47 9.05 -13.16
N PRO A 65 11.30 9.99 -14.10
CA PRO A 65 10.16 10.92 -14.13
C PRO A 65 8.78 10.27 -14.31
N ASP A 66 8.73 9.06 -14.87
CA ASP A 66 7.51 8.30 -15.11
C ASP A 66 7.30 7.17 -14.10
N ASP A 67 8.19 7.03 -13.11
CA ASP A 67 8.13 6.01 -12.06
C ASP A 67 7.25 6.49 -10.89
N PRO A 68 6.96 5.63 -9.89
CA PRO A 68 6.16 6.05 -8.75
C PRO A 68 6.80 7.21 -8.00
N ARG A 69 5.96 8.08 -7.45
CA ARG A 69 6.42 9.08 -6.47
C ARG A 69 5.48 9.16 -5.27
N VAL A 70 6.06 9.52 -4.14
CA VAL A 70 5.39 9.55 -2.85
C VAL A 70 5.45 10.98 -2.31
N GLU A 71 4.30 11.61 -2.11
CA GLU A 71 4.21 12.96 -1.55
C GLU A 71 3.67 12.93 -0.12
N PHE A 72 4.46 13.44 0.82
CA PHE A 72 4.11 13.52 2.24
C PHE A 72 3.42 14.85 2.51
N ASN A 73 2.17 14.80 2.99
CA ASN A 73 1.42 16.00 3.38
C ASN A 73 1.35 16.09 4.90
N ILE A 74 0.98 17.27 5.41
CA ILE A 74 0.88 17.53 6.85
C ILE A 74 -0.29 16.76 7.44
N SER A 75 -1.36 16.54 6.68
CA SER A 75 -2.55 15.84 7.15
C SER A 75 -3.27 15.09 6.03
N GLY A 76 -4.09 14.09 6.41
CA GLY A 76 -4.95 13.39 5.46
C GLY A 76 -6.00 14.31 4.83
N GLY A 77 -6.46 15.34 5.56
CA GLY A 77 -7.40 16.33 5.01
C GLY A 77 -6.77 17.21 3.92
N GLU A 78 -5.46 17.45 4.00
CA GLU A 78 -4.71 18.13 2.93
C GLU A 78 -4.65 17.24 1.68
N SER A 79 -4.28 15.96 1.83
CA SER A 79 -4.27 14.98 0.73
C SER A 79 -5.64 14.84 0.08
N GLU A 80 -6.69 14.73 0.88
CA GLU A 80 -8.08 14.64 0.43
C GLU A 80 -8.52 15.92 -0.33
N THR A 81 -8.17 17.10 0.19
CA THR A 81 -8.45 18.37 -0.48
C THR A 81 -7.79 18.45 -1.86
N ARG A 82 -6.54 18.00 -1.98
CA ARG A 82 -5.82 17.96 -3.27
C ARG A 82 -6.47 16.98 -4.24
N ALA A 83 -6.93 15.82 -3.76
CA ALA A 83 -7.70 14.89 -4.58
C ALA A 83 -9.02 15.52 -5.07
N PHE A 84 -9.78 16.20 -4.20
CA PHE A 84 -11.01 16.89 -4.57
C PHE A 84 -10.80 18.03 -5.58
N LYS A 85 -9.69 18.77 -5.48
CA LYS A 85 -9.33 19.81 -6.45
C LYS A 85 -8.82 19.25 -7.78
N GLY A 86 -8.66 17.93 -7.87
CA GLY A 86 -8.11 17.25 -9.04
C GLY A 86 -6.58 17.39 -9.17
N GLU A 87 -5.90 17.87 -8.14
CA GLU A 87 -4.44 18.06 -8.09
C GLU A 87 -3.69 16.75 -7.77
N ALA A 88 -4.40 15.74 -7.25
CA ALA A 88 -3.88 14.41 -6.94
C ALA A 88 -4.55 13.30 -7.77
N GLN A 89 -5.00 13.62 -8.99
CA GLN A 89 -5.59 12.62 -9.88
C GLN A 89 -4.57 11.52 -10.21
N GLY A 90 -5.00 10.27 -10.07
CA GLY A 90 -4.12 9.11 -10.26
C GLY A 90 -3.22 8.80 -9.05
N ALA A 91 -3.37 9.53 -7.94
CA ALA A 91 -2.73 9.18 -6.68
C ALA A 91 -3.65 8.33 -5.79
N MET A 92 -3.06 7.35 -5.12
CA MET A 92 -3.67 6.67 -3.99
C MET A 92 -3.36 7.45 -2.71
N GLN A 93 -4.38 7.72 -1.89
CA GLN A 93 -4.16 8.28 -0.56
C GLN A 93 -3.89 7.17 0.45
N ILE A 94 -2.77 7.27 1.17
CA ILE A 94 -2.35 6.38 2.26
C ILE A 94 -2.11 7.25 3.50
N GLY A 95 -3.15 7.42 4.32
CA GLY A 95 -3.10 8.31 5.48
C GLY A 95 -2.87 9.77 5.08
N THR A 96 -1.70 10.32 5.41
CA THR A 96 -1.26 11.69 5.07
C THR A 96 -0.44 11.75 3.77
N THR A 97 -0.25 10.62 3.12
CA THR A 97 0.64 10.47 1.97
C THR A 97 -0.18 10.27 0.70
N LEU A 98 0.30 10.80 -0.42
CA LEU A 98 -0.21 10.53 -1.76
C LEU A 98 0.82 9.72 -2.53
N LEU A 99 0.46 8.52 -2.98
CA LEU A 99 1.26 7.67 -3.84
C LEU A 99 0.78 7.82 -5.28
N PHE A 100 1.60 8.40 -6.14
CA PHE A 100 1.37 8.44 -7.59
C PHE A 100 2.02 7.22 -8.22
N VAL A 101 1.22 6.41 -8.89
CA VAL A 101 1.64 5.07 -9.37
C VAL A 101 2.59 5.11 -10.59
N GLY A 102 2.57 6.20 -11.35
CA GLY A 102 3.39 6.32 -12.57
C GLY A 102 3.15 5.19 -13.56
N SER A 103 4.24 4.65 -14.10
CA SER A 103 4.29 3.53 -15.07
C SER A 103 4.72 2.20 -14.45
N ALA A 104 4.84 2.12 -13.13
CA ALA A 104 5.23 0.91 -12.43
C ALA A 104 4.23 -0.23 -12.67
N GLY A 105 4.77 -1.45 -12.82
CA GLY A 105 3.96 -2.67 -12.81
C GLY A 105 3.52 -3.05 -11.40
N ASP A 106 2.46 -3.86 -11.30
CA ASP A 106 1.84 -4.25 -10.02
C ASP A 106 2.84 -4.77 -8.97
N ALA A 107 3.79 -5.62 -9.37
CA ALA A 107 4.78 -6.20 -8.45
C ALA A 107 5.82 -5.20 -7.93
N GLU A 108 6.05 -4.12 -8.67
CA GLU A 108 6.90 -3.02 -8.22
C GLU A 108 6.12 -2.10 -7.29
N LEU A 109 4.90 -1.76 -7.70
CA LEU A 109 4.00 -0.92 -6.92
C LEU A 109 3.69 -1.54 -5.55
N GLU A 110 3.49 -2.85 -5.47
CA GLU A 110 3.29 -3.57 -4.21
C GLU A 110 4.43 -3.33 -3.22
N LYS A 111 5.70 -3.35 -3.69
CA LYS A 111 6.85 -3.06 -2.83
C LYS A 111 6.89 -1.61 -2.37
N VAL A 112 6.49 -0.68 -3.25
CA VAL A 112 6.42 0.75 -2.92
C VAL A 112 5.30 1.00 -1.91
N GLU A 113 4.12 0.41 -2.11
CA GLU A 113 2.99 0.48 -1.20
C GLU A 113 3.33 -0.11 0.17
N ASP A 114 3.96 -1.27 0.20
CA ASP A 114 4.49 -1.86 1.43
C ASP A 114 5.40 -0.87 2.13
N CYS A 115 6.28 -0.16 1.38
CA CYS A 115 7.11 0.92 1.90
C CYS A 115 6.32 2.11 2.49
N VAL A 116 5.20 2.51 1.89
CA VAL A 116 4.43 3.70 2.27
C VAL A 116 3.35 3.45 3.35
N ILE A 117 2.77 2.26 3.39
CA ILE A 117 1.73 1.86 4.36
C ILE A 117 2.33 1.59 5.74
N GLY A 118 3.50 0.95 5.71
CA GLY A 118 4.22 0.59 6.91
C GLY A 118 3.90 -0.79 7.41
#